data_AF-A0A527VU95-F1
#
_entry.id   AF-A0A527VU95-F1
#
_cell.length_a   1.000
_cell.length_b   1.000
_cell.length_c   1.000
_cell.angle_alpha   90.00
_cell.angle_beta   90.00
_cell.angle_gamma   90.00
#
_symmetry.space_group_name_H-M   'P 1'
#
loop_
_entity.id
_entity.type
_entity.pdbx_description
1 polymer ?
#
loop_
_entity_poly.entity_id
_entity_poly.type
_entity_poly.pdbx_seq_one_letter_code
_entity_poly.pdbx_strand_id
1 'polypeptide(L)'
;SDAIYAYLKSVEPVKQLNRPHDLSFPYNNRSLILGWRTLFFSEGEYQPDPSKSAEWNRGAYLVEGLGHCGMCHTPINALGGNSQSDAFKGGLIPMQNWYAPSLTSNKEAGLGDWTIEDISDLLRTGVSKRGAVYGPMAEVTYNSLQYLSDEDTRAMAVYLKGIAQDSAPDVAQASVPPSEGSLLMSLGKTVYDQRC
;
A
#
# COMPACT_ATOMS: atom_id res chain seq x y z
N SER A 1 -4.71 -28.85 -3.90
CA SER A 1 -3.53 -28.73 -4.79
C SER A 1 -3.50 -29.85 -5.82
N ASP A 2 -3.58 -31.11 -5.37
CA ASP A 2 -3.39 -32.29 -6.22
C ASP A 2 -4.48 -32.48 -7.28
N ALA A 3 -5.74 -32.17 -6.96
CA ALA A 3 -6.84 -32.26 -7.92
C ALA A 3 -6.73 -31.21 -9.07
N ILE A 4 -6.28 -29.99 -8.76
CA ILE A 4 -6.03 -28.95 -9.77
C ILE A 4 -4.85 -29.37 -10.66
N TYR A 5 -3.78 -29.88 -10.06
CA TYR A 5 -2.64 -30.38 -10.81
C TYR A 5 -3.02 -31.55 -11.72
N ALA A 6 -3.75 -32.55 -11.20
CA ALA A 6 -4.23 -33.69 -11.97
C ALA A 6 -5.15 -33.26 -13.12
N TYR A 7 -6.07 -32.31 -12.86
CA TYR A 7 -6.92 -31.73 -13.89
C TYR A 7 -6.09 -31.05 -14.99
N LEU A 8 -5.18 -30.13 -14.64
CA LEU A 8 -4.33 -29.43 -15.61
C LEU A 8 -3.46 -30.41 -16.43
N LYS A 9 -3.03 -31.52 -15.82
CA LYS A 9 -2.27 -32.59 -16.49
C LYS A 9 -3.13 -33.44 -17.43
N SER A 10 -4.45 -33.47 -17.24
CA SER A 10 -5.40 -34.19 -18.10
C SER A 10 -5.84 -33.38 -19.33
N VAL A 11 -5.66 -32.05 -19.31
CA VAL A 11 -6.00 -31.19 -20.45
C VAL A 11 -5.02 -31.45 -21.60
N GLU A 12 -5.54 -31.57 -22.82
CA GLU A 12 -4.73 -31.80 -24.01
C GLU A 12 -3.79 -30.60 -24.26
N PRO A 13 -2.46 -30.83 -24.37
CA PRO A 13 -1.51 -29.73 -24.51
C PRO A 13 -1.60 -29.10 -25.89
N VAL A 14 -1.82 -27.78 -25.94
CA VAL A 14 -1.74 -27.01 -27.18
C VAL A 14 -0.28 -26.73 -27.51
N LYS A 15 0.20 -27.29 -28.62
CA LYS A 15 1.55 -27.03 -29.15
C LYS A 15 1.54 -25.77 -30.00
N GLN A 16 1.58 -24.61 -29.35
CA GLN A 16 1.69 -23.31 -29.99
C GLN A 16 3.06 -22.70 -29.69
N LEU A 17 3.73 -22.15 -30.71
CA LEU A 17 4.94 -21.36 -30.50
C LEU A 17 4.57 -20.05 -29.76
N ASN A 18 5.38 -19.68 -28.76
CA ASN A 18 5.23 -18.39 -28.13
C ASN A 18 5.44 -17.27 -29.15
N ARG A 19 4.64 -16.21 -29.05
CA ARG A 19 4.88 -15.00 -29.83
C ARG A 19 6.24 -14.41 -29.42
N PRO A 20 7.01 -13.83 -30.35
CA PRO A 20 8.15 -13.00 -29.97
C PRO A 20 7.67 -11.87 -29.04
N HIS A 21 8.52 -11.41 -28.14
CA HIS A 21 8.14 -10.28 -27.27
C HIS A 21 7.97 -9.01 -28.12
N ASP A 22 6.96 -8.21 -27.81
CA ASP A 22 6.71 -6.93 -28.50
C ASP A 22 7.40 -5.75 -27.79
N LEU A 23 8.28 -6.04 -26.81
CA LEU A 23 9.02 -5.01 -26.08
C LEU A 23 9.98 -4.28 -27.03
N SER A 24 9.93 -2.95 -27.00
CA SER A 24 10.90 -2.09 -27.67
C SER A 24 12.18 -1.96 -26.85
N PHE A 25 13.28 -1.59 -27.49
CA PHE A 25 14.49 -1.17 -26.78
C PHE A 25 14.15 0.02 -25.83
N PRO A 26 14.67 0.03 -24.58
CA PRO A 26 15.66 -0.91 -24.01
C PRO A 26 15.06 -2.19 -23.40
N TYR A 27 13.75 -2.30 -23.26
CA TYR A 27 13.07 -3.37 -22.53
C TYR A 27 13.15 -4.76 -23.20
N ASN A 28 13.53 -4.84 -24.48
CA ASN A 28 13.81 -6.11 -25.15
C ASN A 28 15.13 -6.77 -24.71
N ASN A 29 16.04 -6.05 -24.04
CA ASN A 29 17.32 -6.59 -23.65
C ASN A 29 17.30 -7.12 -22.21
N ARG A 30 17.13 -8.44 -22.08
CA ARG A 30 17.07 -9.11 -20.77
C ARG A 30 18.35 -8.95 -19.94
N SER A 31 19.51 -8.74 -20.55
CA SER A 31 20.77 -8.53 -19.82
C SER A 31 20.76 -7.25 -18.98
N LEU A 32 19.93 -6.26 -19.34
CA LEU A 32 19.77 -5.04 -18.52
C LEU A 32 19.16 -5.34 -17.15
N ILE A 33 18.39 -6.42 -17.00
CA ILE A 33 17.86 -6.85 -15.71
C ILE A 33 18.98 -7.24 -14.74
N LEU A 34 20.12 -7.75 -15.24
CA LEU A 34 21.27 -8.04 -14.39
C LEU A 34 21.80 -6.75 -13.75
N GLY A 35 21.99 -5.70 -14.56
CA GLY A 35 22.41 -4.38 -14.06
C GLY A 35 21.38 -3.77 -13.11
N TRP A 36 20.09 -3.81 -13.46
CA TRP A 36 19.03 -3.32 -12.59
C TRP A 36 18.98 -4.05 -11.24
N ARG A 37 19.11 -5.38 -11.24
CA ARG A 37 19.16 -6.18 -10.00
C ARG A 37 20.35 -5.78 -9.11
N THR A 38 21.52 -5.51 -9.69
CA THR A 38 22.68 -5.07 -8.88
C THR A 38 22.45 -3.74 -8.17
N LEU A 39 21.54 -2.89 -8.68
CA LEU A 39 21.22 -1.59 -8.08
C LEU A 39 20.07 -1.65 -7.06
N PHE A 40 19.09 -2.53 -7.28
CA PHE A 40 17.80 -2.48 -6.57
C PHE A 40 17.39 -3.79 -5.88
N PHE A 41 18.18 -4.86 -5.98
CA PHE A 41 17.88 -6.14 -5.36
C PHE A 41 19.01 -6.58 -4.44
N SER A 42 18.65 -6.82 -3.18
CA SER A 42 19.49 -7.48 -2.19
C SER A 42 18.82 -8.79 -1.81
N GLU A 43 19.53 -9.91 -1.98
CA GLU A 43 19.03 -11.21 -1.54
C GLU A 43 19.09 -11.29 -0.01
N GLY A 44 18.00 -11.76 0.61
CA GLY A 44 17.95 -11.95 2.05
C GLY A 44 16.53 -12.07 2.58
N GLU A 45 16.46 -12.24 3.89
CA GLU A 45 15.21 -12.27 4.66
C GLU A 45 15.17 -11.08 5.62
N TYR A 46 13.98 -10.72 6.07
CA TYR A 46 13.80 -9.68 7.08
C TYR A 46 14.65 -10.00 8.33
N GLN A 47 15.44 -9.01 8.75
CA GLN A 47 16.25 -9.11 9.97
C GLN A 47 15.59 -8.28 11.07
N PRO A 48 15.16 -8.89 12.19
CA PRO A 48 14.60 -8.15 13.31
C PRO A 48 15.58 -7.10 13.86
N ASP A 49 15.08 -5.90 14.12
CA ASP A 49 15.81 -4.86 14.82
C ASP A 49 15.83 -5.18 16.33
N PRO A 50 17.00 -5.43 16.95
CA PRO A 50 17.09 -5.77 18.37
C PRO A 50 16.70 -4.61 19.30
N SER A 51 16.63 -3.38 18.79
CA SER A 51 16.16 -2.21 19.53
C SER A 51 14.64 -2.08 19.58
N LYS A 52 13.92 -2.91 18.82
CA LYS A 52 12.45 -2.87 18.67
C LYS A 52 11.79 -4.07 19.34
N SER A 53 10.51 -3.92 19.68
CA SER A 53 9.73 -5.02 20.26
C SER A 53 9.51 -6.14 19.24
N ALA A 54 9.23 -7.35 19.73
CA ALA A 54 8.85 -8.47 18.87
C ALA A 54 7.61 -8.15 18.01
N GLU A 55 6.63 -7.44 18.58
CA GLU A 55 5.43 -6.97 17.88
C GLU A 55 5.77 -5.99 16.75
N TRP A 56 6.66 -5.03 16.99
CA TRP A 56 7.09 -4.10 15.93
C TRP A 56 7.83 -4.84 14.81
N ASN A 57 8.73 -5.77 15.14
CA ASN A 57 9.45 -6.58 14.17
C ASN A 57 8.52 -7.50 13.37
N ARG A 58 7.48 -8.05 14.01
CA ARG A 58 6.42 -8.80 13.31
C ARG A 58 5.67 -7.92 12.32
N GLY A 59 5.34 -6.70 12.73
CA GLY A 59 4.71 -5.71 11.86
C GLY A 59 5.56 -5.34 10.66
N ALA A 60 6.84 -5.05 10.88
CA ALA A 60 7.82 -4.75 9.83
C ALA A 60 7.92 -5.89 8.82
N TYR A 61 8.06 -7.12 9.29
CA TYR A 61 8.07 -8.31 8.44
C TYR A 61 6.83 -8.42 7.54
N LEU A 62 5.65 -8.18 8.12
CA LEU A 62 4.38 -8.23 7.40
C LEU A 62 4.22 -7.08 6.41
N VAL A 63 4.62 -5.86 6.76
CA VAL A 63 4.43 -4.65 5.94
C VAL A 63 5.47 -4.55 4.82
N GLU A 64 6.74 -4.78 5.13
CA GLU A 64 7.85 -4.68 4.18
C GLU A 64 7.98 -5.93 3.30
N GLY A 65 7.77 -7.11 3.90
CA GLY A 65 7.87 -8.39 3.24
C GLY A 65 6.56 -8.80 2.57
N LEU A 66 5.69 -9.50 3.28
CA LEU A 66 4.53 -10.17 2.68
C LEU A 66 3.50 -9.21 2.07
N GLY A 67 3.23 -8.10 2.74
CA GLY A 67 2.28 -7.08 2.31
C GLY A 67 2.81 -6.16 1.22
N HIS A 68 4.13 -6.10 1.02
CA HIS A 68 4.79 -5.25 0.01
C HIS A 68 4.28 -3.81 -0.01
N CYS A 69 3.95 -3.23 1.15
CA CYS A 69 3.28 -1.93 1.23
C CYS A 69 4.12 -0.81 0.58
N GLY A 70 5.44 -0.95 0.65
CA GLY A 70 6.39 -0.04 0.00
C GLY A 70 6.25 0.02 -1.52
N MET A 71 5.70 -0.99 -2.19
CA MET A 71 5.55 -1.01 -3.66
C MET A 71 4.57 0.04 -4.19
N CYS A 72 3.58 0.44 -3.38
CA CYS A 72 2.66 1.52 -3.72
C CYS A 72 3.02 2.81 -2.97
N HIS A 73 3.40 2.70 -1.69
CA HIS A 73 3.63 3.85 -0.83
C HIS A 73 5.06 4.41 -0.88
N THR A 74 5.90 3.99 -1.83
CA THR A 74 7.26 4.53 -2.05
C THR A 74 7.35 5.03 -3.49
N PRO A 75 7.98 6.19 -3.74
CA PRO A 75 8.09 6.70 -5.10
C PRO A 75 9.08 5.85 -5.91
N ILE A 76 8.74 5.61 -7.17
CA ILE A 76 9.59 4.92 -8.13
C ILE A 76 10.51 5.95 -8.79
N ASN A 77 11.82 5.70 -8.75
CA ASN A 77 12.83 6.57 -9.34
C ASN A 77 12.88 6.41 -10.88
N ALA A 78 13.66 7.28 -11.54
CA ALA A 78 13.78 7.29 -13.01
C ALA A 78 14.31 5.99 -13.63
N LEU A 79 14.97 5.13 -12.85
CA LEU A 79 15.46 3.81 -13.28
C LEU A 79 14.46 2.68 -12.99
N GLY A 80 13.26 3.00 -12.53
CA GLY A 80 12.20 2.03 -12.26
C GLY A 80 12.36 1.25 -10.95
N GLY A 81 13.22 1.70 -10.03
CA GLY A 81 13.37 1.12 -8.69
C GLY A 81 12.70 1.97 -7.60
N ASN A 82 12.39 1.36 -6.46
CA ASN A 82 11.88 2.12 -5.30
C ASN A 82 12.98 3.05 -4.75
N SER A 83 12.61 4.29 -4.43
CA SER A 83 13.51 5.22 -3.75
C SER A 83 13.60 4.88 -2.26
N GLN A 84 14.66 4.17 -1.86
CA GLN A 84 14.85 3.77 -0.46
C GLN A 84 14.95 4.98 0.50
N SER A 85 15.50 6.11 0.05
CA SER A 85 15.55 7.36 0.85
C SER A 85 14.17 7.97 1.11
N ASP A 86 13.17 7.56 0.32
CA ASP A 86 11.78 8.01 0.38
C ASP A 86 10.82 6.86 0.66
N ALA A 87 11.31 5.80 1.29
CA ALA A 87 10.50 4.67 1.73
C ALA A 87 9.25 5.17 2.46
N PHE A 88 8.09 4.67 2.03
CA PHE A 88 6.79 4.99 2.62
C PHE A 88 6.34 6.46 2.54
N LYS A 89 7.03 7.31 1.76
CA LYS A 89 6.67 8.73 1.60
C LYS A 89 5.58 9.02 0.56
N GLY A 90 4.92 7.97 0.07
CA GLY A 90 3.86 8.07 -0.94
C GLY A 90 4.40 7.82 -2.36
N GLY A 91 3.51 7.39 -3.25
CA GLY A 91 3.91 6.96 -4.59
C GLY A 91 2.76 7.04 -5.59
N LEU A 92 3.08 7.50 -6.79
CA LEU A 92 2.16 7.40 -7.92
C LEU A 92 2.19 5.96 -8.46
N ILE A 93 1.02 5.38 -8.68
CA ILE A 93 0.79 4.11 -9.38
C ILE A 93 0.40 4.47 -10.82
N PRO A 94 1.37 4.59 -11.76
CA PRO A 94 1.12 5.28 -13.03
C PRO A 94 0.12 4.54 -13.91
N MET A 95 0.16 3.20 -13.89
CA MET A 95 -0.73 2.33 -14.66
C MET A 95 -2.21 2.45 -14.25
N GLN A 96 -2.48 2.95 -13.05
CA GLN A 96 -3.83 3.11 -12.51
C GLN A 96 -4.21 4.59 -12.33
N ASN A 97 -3.31 5.52 -12.70
CA ASN A 97 -3.44 6.95 -12.44
C ASN A 97 -3.88 7.25 -10.99
N TRP A 98 -3.33 6.50 -10.04
CA TRP A 98 -3.72 6.55 -8.64
C TRP A 98 -2.53 6.94 -7.77
N TYR A 99 -2.75 7.78 -6.77
CA TYR A 99 -1.72 8.15 -5.81
C TYR A 99 -1.94 7.42 -4.48
N ALA A 100 -0.94 6.65 -4.05
CA ALA A 100 -0.89 6.06 -2.73
C ALA A 100 -0.25 7.08 -1.77
N PRO A 101 -0.99 7.58 -0.76
CA PRO A 101 -0.53 8.64 0.11
C PRO A 101 0.67 8.21 0.98
N SER A 102 1.47 9.17 1.42
CA SER A 102 2.54 8.96 2.39
C SER A 102 2.01 8.32 3.66
N LEU A 103 2.66 7.24 4.10
CA LEU A 103 2.41 6.58 5.38
C LEU A 103 3.27 7.18 6.50
N THR A 104 4.23 8.04 6.15
CA THR A 104 5.11 8.69 7.13
C THR A 104 4.71 10.12 7.47
N SER A 105 4.01 10.83 6.58
CA SER A 105 3.60 12.23 6.76
C SER A 105 2.15 12.34 7.22
N ASN A 106 1.91 12.86 8.44
CA ASN A 106 0.55 13.08 8.96
C ASN A 106 -0.26 14.12 8.14
N LYS A 107 0.36 14.85 7.20
CA LYS A 107 -0.34 15.72 6.23
C LYS A 107 -1.08 14.93 5.14
N GLU A 108 -0.76 13.66 4.98
CA GLU A 108 -1.40 12.75 4.03
C GLU A 108 -2.07 11.60 4.79
N ALA A 109 -1.54 10.38 4.69
CA ALA A 109 -2.03 9.20 5.41
C ALA A 109 -1.05 8.73 6.49
N GLY A 110 -0.20 9.63 6.98
CA GLY A 110 0.68 9.35 8.12
C GLY A 110 -0.11 8.92 9.34
N LEU A 111 0.37 7.85 9.97
CA LEU A 111 -0.36 7.15 11.02
C LEU A 111 0.15 7.50 12.43
N GLY A 112 1.01 8.52 12.54
CA GLY A 112 1.66 8.93 13.79
C GLY A 112 0.65 9.36 14.86
N ASP A 113 -0.43 10.03 14.46
CA ASP A 113 -1.47 10.51 15.38
C ASP A 113 -2.67 9.55 15.50
N TRP A 114 -2.69 8.46 14.74
CA TRP A 114 -3.79 7.48 14.79
C TRP A 114 -3.62 6.53 15.97
N THR A 115 -4.73 6.07 16.56
CA THR A 115 -4.63 4.99 17.55
C THR A 115 -4.27 3.68 16.85
N ILE A 116 -3.67 2.73 17.58
CA ILE A 116 -3.41 1.39 17.03
C ILE A 116 -4.70 0.72 16.55
N GLU A 117 -5.82 0.98 17.24
CA GLU A 117 -7.14 0.47 16.88
C GLU A 117 -7.65 1.09 15.57
N ASP A 118 -7.53 2.42 15.39
CA ASP A 118 -7.93 3.06 14.13
C ASP A 118 -7.17 2.51 12.92
N ILE A 119 -5.88 2.21 13.08
CA ILE A 119 -5.08 1.61 12.00
C ILE A 119 -5.53 0.17 11.77
N SER A 120 -5.73 -0.60 12.84
CA SER A 120 -6.11 -2.00 12.75
C SER A 120 -7.48 -2.18 12.10
N ASP A 121 -8.45 -1.36 12.50
CA ASP A 121 -9.81 -1.33 11.93
C ASP A 121 -9.78 -1.00 10.45
N LEU A 122 -8.98 0.00 10.05
CA LEU A 122 -8.84 0.37 8.64
C LEU A 122 -8.28 -0.80 7.81
N LEU A 123 -7.22 -1.46 8.30
CA LEU A 123 -6.59 -2.58 7.59
C LEU A 123 -7.48 -3.83 7.53
N ARG A 124 -8.32 -4.07 8.54
CA ARG A 124 -9.21 -5.25 8.59
C ARG A 124 -10.51 -5.06 7.85
N THR A 125 -11.17 -3.93 8.11
CA THR A 125 -12.56 -3.71 7.71
C THR A 125 -12.68 -2.71 6.57
N GLY A 126 -11.58 -2.04 6.23
CA GLY A 126 -11.57 -0.95 5.27
C GLY A 126 -12.09 0.37 5.83
N VAL A 127 -12.49 0.44 7.10
CA VAL A 127 -13.07 1.64 7.73
C VAL A 127 -12.54 1.79 9.15
N SER A 128 -12.29 3.02 9.58
CA SER A 128 -12.02 3.39 10.96
C SER A 128 -12.65 4.74 11.29
N LYS A 129 -12.51 5.20 12.54
CA LYS A 129 -12.99 6.54 12.93
C LYS A 129 -12.27 7.68 12.21
N ARG A 130 -11.12 7.39 11.59
CA ARG A 130 -10.25 8.37 10.94
C ARG A 130 -10.40 8.38 9.42
N GLY A 131 -10.98 7.34 8.82
CA GLY A 131 -11.17 7.27 7.38
C GLY A 131 -11.64 5.91 6.87
N ALA A 132 -11.68 5.78 5.56
CA ALA A 132 -11.99 4.54 4.87
C ALA A 132 -11.06 4.35 3.67
N VAL A 133 -10.85 3.09 3.27
CA VAL A 133 -10.04 2.74 2.10
C VAL A 133 -10.85 2.97 0.82
N TYR A 134 -10.18 3.44 -0.22
CA TYR A 134 -10.76 3.64 -1.55
C TYR A 134 -9.81 3.17 -2.64
N GLY A 135 -10.36 2.93 -3.83
CA GLY A 135 -9.58 2.55 -5.00
C GLY A 135 -8.76 1.27 -4.74
N PRO A 136 -7.48 1.22 -5.16
CA PRO A 136 -6.64 0.04 -5.02
C PRO A 136 -6.45 -0.44 -3.57
N MET A 137 -6.52 0.48 -2.59
CA MET A 137 -6.39 0.09 -1.19
C MET A 137 -7.62 -0.69 -0.68
N ALA A 138 -8.79 -0.47 -1.28
CA ALA A 138 -9.98 -1.28 -0.98
C ALA A 138 -9.78 -2.73 -1.44
N GLU A 139 -9.17 -2.94 -2.61
CA GLU A 139 -8.84 -4.28 -3.09
C GLU A 139 -7.80 -4.96 -2.19
N VAL A 140 -6.76 -4.24 -1.76
CA VAL A 140 -5.77 -4.76 -0.80
C VAL A 140 -6.45 -5.20 0.50
N THR A 141 -7.41 -4.42 0.99
CA THR A 141 -8.12 -4.73 2.24
C THR A 141 -9.05 -5.93 2.08
N TYR A 142 -9.99 -5.86 1.13
CA TYR A 142 -11.04 -6.85 0.98
C TYR A 142 -10.58 -8.14 0.27
N ASN A 143 -9.48 -8.12 -0.48
CA ASN A 143 -8.96 -9.35 -1.11
C ASN A 143 -7.81 -9.99 -0.32
N SER A 144 -7.30 -9.34 0.74
CA SER A 144 -6.14 -9.83 1.49
C SER A 144 -6.21 -9.51 2.99
N LEU A 145 -6.06 -8.24 3.38
CA LEU A 145 -5.77 -7.89 4.78
C LEU A 145 -6.90 -8.25 5.76
N GLN A 146 -8.16 -8.29 5.31
CA GLN A 146 -9.29 -8.67 6.15
C GLN A 146 -9.20 -10.08 6.74
N TYR A 147 -8.36 -10.95 6.17
CA TYR A 147 -8.19 -12.34 6.60
C TYR A 147 -7.04 -12.54 7.61
N LEU A 148 -6.31 -11.48 7.98
CA LEU A 148 -5.23 -11.57 8.95
C LEU A 148 -5.76 -11.92 10.36
N SER A 149 -4.86 -12.28 11.27
CA SER A 149 -5.16 -12.42 12.70
C SER A 149 -5.12 -11.06 13.41
N ASP A 150 -5.88 -10.88 14.50
CA ASP A 150 -5.92 -9.60 15.23
C ASP A 150 -4.50 -9.18 15.66
N GLU A 151 -3.71 -10.17 16.08
CA GLU A 151 -2.30 -10.01 16.43
C GLU A 151 -1.46 -9.48 15.26
N ASP A 152 -1.59 -10.06 14.06
CA ASP A 152 -0.84 -9.61 12.88
C ASP A 152 -1.25 -8.21 12.45
N THR A 153 -2.55 -7.90 12.42
CA THR A 153 -3.02 -6.55 12.07
C THR A 153 -2.52 -5.52 13.08
N ARG A 154 -2.58 -5.84 14.37
CA ARG A 154 -2.07 -4.97 15.43
C ARG A 154 -0.56 -4.77 15.32
N ALA A 155 0.20 -5.82 15.02
CA ALA A 155 1.63 -5.72 14.78
C ALA A 155 1.94 -4.80 13.59
N MET A 156 1.23 -4.95 12.47
CA MET A 156 1.33 -4.04 11.33
C MET A 156 1.02 -2.59 11.73
N ALA A 157 -0.02 -2.36 12.53
CA ALA A 157 -0.38 -1.04 13.04
C ALA A 157 0.72 -0.42 13.92
N VAL A 158 1.36 -1.22 14.79
CA VAL A 158 2.48 -0.78 15.64
C VAL A 158 3.69 -0.37 14.78
N TYR A 159 4.03 -1.16 13.76
CA TYR A 159 5.10 -0.82 12.83
C TYR A 159 4.81 0.47 12.06
N LEU A 160 3.63 0.54 11.42
CA LEU A 160 3.22 1.66 10.59
C LEU A 160 3.14 2.98 11.37
N LYS A 161 2.60 2.94 12.60
CA LYS A 161 2.62 4.08 13.51
C LYS A 161 4.05 4.48 13.89
N GLY A 162 4.93 3.51 14.10
CA GLY A 162 6.32 3.74 14.50
C GLY A 162 7.24 4.29 13.41
N ILE A 163 6.89 4.15 12.13
CA ILE A 163 7.61 4.75 11.00
C ILE A 163 7.06 6.13 10.61
N ALA A 164 5.90 6.52 11.17
CA ALA A 164 5.37 7.85 10.96
C ALA A 164 6.30 8.89 11.60
N GLN A 165 6.60 9.94 10.84
CA GLN A 165 7.38 11.05 11.34
C GLN A 165 6.45 11.98 12.11
N ASP A 166 6.93 12.51 13.25
CA ASP A 166 6.28 13.58 14.01
C ASP A 166 6.34 14.91 13.24
N SER A 167 5.79 14.95 12.04
CA SER A 167 5.27 16.19 11.51
C SER A 167 3.91 16.34 12.14
N ALA A 168 3.83 16.97 13.31
CA ALA A 168 2.56 17.48 13.81
C ALA A 168 1.85 18.10 12.61
N PRO A 169 0.59 17.71 12.30
CA PRO A 169 -0.15 18.42 11.29
C PRO A 169 -0.11 19.87 11.75
N ASP A 170 0.51 20.74 10.94
CA ASP A 170 0.23 22.15 11.06
C ASP A 170 -1.28 22.18 10.88
N VAL A 171 -2.00 22.45 11.97
CA VAL A 171 -3.44 22.38 11.99
C VAL A 171 -3.88 23.55 11.12
N ALA A 172 -3.86 23.35 9.81
CA ALA A 172 -4.81 23.96 8.91
C ALA A 172 -6.14 23.29 9.27
N GLN A 173 -6.66 23.67 10.44
CA GLN A 173 -8.09 23.80 10.59
C GLN A 173 -8.50 24.69 9.44
N ALA A 174 -8.90 24.08 8.32
CA ALA A 174 -9.92 24.67 7.48
C ALA A 174 -11.19 24.68 8.35
N SER A 175 -11.22 25.56 9.35
CA SER A 175 -12.42 25.93 10.06
C SER A 175 -13.22 26.73 9.06
N VAL A 176 -14.04 26.02 8.29
CA VAL A 176 -15.12 26.66 7.56
C VAL A 176 -15.98 27.35 8.63
N PRO A 177 -16.18 28.68 8.56
CA PRO A 177 -17.05 29.37 9.49
C PRO A 177 -18.40 28.64 9.58
N PRO A 178 -19.02 28.51 10.76
CA PRO A 178 -20.23 27.71 10.94
C PRO A 178 -21.37 28.04 9.94
N SER A 179 -21.43 29.31 9.51
CA SER A 179 -22.35 29.80 8.49
C SER A 179 -22.11 29.20 7.10
N GLU A 180 -20.86 29.01 6.71
CA GLU A 180 -20.48 28.41 5.43
C GLU A 180 -20.59 26.88 5.48
N GLY A 181 -20.33 26.26 6.63
CA GLY A 181 -20.48 24.81 6.83
C GLY A 181 -21.93 24.35 6.68
N SER A 182 -22.89 25.12 7.21
CA SER A 182 -24.32 24.80 7.05
C SER A 182 -24.80 24.91 5.60
N LEU A 183 -24.25 25.85 4.83
CA LEU A 183 -24.58 26.03 3.42
C LEU A 183 -23.99 24.91 2.56
N LEU A 184 -22.73 24.53 2.82
CA LEU A 184 -22.08 23.42 2.13
C LEU A 184 -22.76 22.09 2.42
N MET A 185 -23.26 21.89 3.65
CA MET A 185 -24.00 20.67 4.01
C MET A 185 -25.33 20.57 3.26
N SER A 186 -26.06 21.68 3.08
CA SER A 186 -27.35 21.68 2.37
C SER A 186 -27.18 21.49 0.86
N LEU A 187 -26.15 22.11 0.27
CA LEU A 187 -25.77 21.84 -1.12
C LEU A 187 -25.30 20.38 -1.30
N GLY A 188 -24.42 19.89 -0.41
CA GLY A 188 -23.92 18.53 -0.45
C GLY A 188 -25.02 17.49 -0.36
N LYS A 189 -26.02 17.71 0.52
CA LYS A 189 -27.21 16.86 0.61
C LYS A 189 -27.98 16.80 -0.72
N THR A 190 -28.19 17.95 -1.36
CA THR A 190 -28.92 18.00 -2.64
C THR A 190 -28.19 17.21 -3.72
N VAL A 191 -26.86 17.31 -3.78
CA VAL A 191 -26.04 16.55 -4.73
C VAL A 191 -26.08 15.05 -4.43
N TYR A 192 -25.97 14.67 -3.15
CA TYR A 192 -26.04 13.27 -2.73
C TYR A 192 -27.39 12.65 -3.10
N ASP A 193 -28.51 13.27 -2.71
CA ASP A 193 -29.86 12.77 -2.99
C ASP A 193 -30.15 12.62 -4.52
N GLN A 194 -29.43 13.35 -5.37
CA GLN A 194 -29.57 13.27 -6.83
C GLN A 194 -28.66 12.24 -7.51
N ARG A 195 -27.55 11.86 -6.85
CA ARG A 195 -26.44 11.14 -7.52
C ARG A 195 -26.02 9.86 -6.82
N CYS A 196 -26.49 9.62 -5.61
CA CYS A 196 -26.23 8.45 -4.79
C CYS A 196 -27.55 7.93 -4.21
#